data_AF-A0A656K0D3-F1
#
_entry.id   AF-A0A656K0D3-F1
#
_cell.length_a   1.000
_cell.length_b   1.000
_cell.length_c   1.000
_cell.angle_alpha   90.00
_cell.angle_beta   90.00
_cell.angle_gamma   90.00
#
_symmetry.space_group_name_H-M   'P 1'
#
loop_
_entity.id
_entity.type
_entity.pdbx_description
1 polymer ?
#
loop_
_entity_poly.entity_id
_entity_poly.type
_entity_poly.pdbx_seq_one_letter_code
_entity_poly.pdbx_strand_id
1 'polypeptide(L)'
;MSWFKRAMGLEAPKASGREGDALANPLGLASGRMLCLDSSLKLLLDGHSEVVVPGDEKVWAVGRVDLGQSMALHRFYLDNEDYFLQVVSNGPNPEDVQDIILFGYYSAEPITDKAELLRLT
;
A
#
# COMPACT_ATOMS: atom_id res chain seq x y z
N MET A 1 17.77 4.04 22.20
CA MET A 1 18.97 3.33 21.72
C MET A 1 18.99 1.93 22.32
N SER A 2 18.70 0.90 21.50
CA SER A 2 18.29 -0.44 21.94
C SER A 2 19.38 -1.49 21.70
N TRP A 3 20.18 -1.81 22.73
CA TRP A 3 21.22 -2.84 22.65
C TRP A 3 20.64 -4.26 22.75
N PHE A 4 19.54 -4.42 23.49
CA PHE A 4 18.81 -5.68 23.63
C PHE A 4 18.20 -6.19 22.31
N LYS A 5 17.77 -5.30 21.40
CA LYS A 5 17.19 -5.72 20.11
C LYS A 5 18.23 -6.35 19.16
N ARG A 6 19.51 -5.94 19.23
CA ARG A 6 20.59 -6.54 18.43
C ARG A 6 20.99 -7.95 18.87
N ALA A 7 20.90 -8.25 20.17
CA ALA A 7 21.30 -9.56 20.69
C ALA A 7 20.29 -10.68 20.35
N MET A 8 19.02 -10.32 20.14
CA MET A 8 17.94 -11.27 19.86
C MET A 8 17.77 -11.61 18.36
N GLY A 9 18.52 -10.98 17.45
CA GLY A 9 18.36 -11.21 16.01
C GLY A 9 16.98 -10.79 15.44
N LEU A 10 16.19 -10.05 16.23
CA LEU A 10 14.86 -9.54 15.88
C LEU A 10 14.92 -8.14 15.26
N GLU A 11 16.08 -7.71 14.74
CA GLU A 11 16.11 -6.52 13.90
C GLU A 11 15.36 -6.86 12.60
N ALA A 12 14.18 -6.25 12.43
CA ALA A 12 13.49 -6.21 11.15
C ALA A 12 14.53 -5.83 10.07
N PRO A 13 14.51 -6.47 8.88
CA PRO A 13 15.40 -6.09 7.80
C PRO A 13 15.36 -4.58 7.66
N LYS A 14 16.52 -3.91 7.75
CA LYS A 14 16.59 -2.49 7.41
C LYS A 14 15.92 -2.37 6.05
N ALA A 15 14.85 -1.59 5.99
CA ALA A 15 14.21 -1.26 4.73
C ALA A 15 15.30 -0.65 3.85
N SER A 16 15.88 -1.46 2.97
CA SER A 16 16.65 -1.00 1.84
C SER A 16 15.64 -0.47 0.84
N GLY A 17 14.88 0.55 1.24
CA GLY A 17 14.18 1.40 0.31
C GLY A 17 15.26 2.05 -0.52
N ARG A 18 15.50 1.50 -1.71
CA ARG A 18 16.25 2.22 -2.73
C ARG A 18 15.51 3.54 -2.91
N GLU A 19 16.15 4.66 -2.60
CA GLU A 19 15.59 6.00 -2.83
C GLU A 19 15.18 6.21 -4.30
N GLY A 20 15.68 5.37 -5.23
CA GLY A 20 15.26 5.32 -6.63
C GLY A 20 13.89 4.67 -6.92
N ASP A 21 13.26 3.98 -5.97
CA ASP A 21 11.95 3.32 -6.19
C ASP A 21 10.78 4.31 -6.07
N ALA A 22 10.99 5.44 -5.39
CA ALA A 22 9.97 6.49 -5.24
C ALA A 22 9.68 7.26 -6.53
N LEU A 23 10.63 7.30 -7.47
CA LEU A 23 10.44 7.88 -8.81
C LEU A 23 9.81 6.89 -9.80
N ALA A 24 9.78 5.60 -9.47
CA ALA A 24 9.25 4.54 -10.34
C ALA A 24 7.81 4.13 -10.01
N ASN A 25 7.30 4.52 -8.84
CA ASN A 25 5.94 4.17 -8.42
C ASN A 25 4.93 5.24 -8.83
N PRO A 26 3.71 4.83 -9.25
CA PRO A 26 2.66 5.76 -9.63
C PRO A 26 2.37 6.81 -8.55
N LEU A 27 2.03 8.03 -8.99
CA LEU A 27 1.64 9.15 -8.12
C LEU A 27 2.73 9.60 -7.12
N GLY A 28 3.98 9.14 -7.28
CA GLY A 28 5.08 9.43 -6.35
C GLY A 28 4.91 8.75 -4.98
N LEU A 29 4.02 7.77 -4.89
CA LEU A 29 3.77 7.00 -3.67
C LEU A 29 4.89 5.98 -3.45
N ALA A 30 5.31 5.81 -2.20
CA ALA A 30 6.31 4.83 -1.82
C ALA A 30 6.19 4.54 -0.32
N SER A 31 6.74 3.40 0.13
CA SER A 31 6.84 3.11 1.57
C SER A 31 7.47 4.28 2.32
N GLY A 32 6.81 4.71 3.40
CA GLY A 32 7.22 5.85 4.20
C GLY A 32 6.63 7.20 3.79
N ARG A 33 6.01 7.32 2.60
CA ARG A 33 5.31 8.53 2.15
C ARG A 33 3.89 8.59 2.73
N MET A 34 3.35 9.81 2.78
CA MET A 34 1.95 10.04 3.15
C MET A 34 1.06 9.95 1.91
N LEU A 35 -0.04 9.24 2.02
CA LEU A 35 -1.20 9.36 1.15
C LEU A 35 -2.10 10.46 1.73
N CYS A 36 -2.27 11.53 0.96
CA CYS A 36 -3.15 12.64 1.31
C CYS A 36 -4.28 12.68 0.29
N LEU A 37 -5.48 12.27 0.70
CA LEU A 37 -6.67 12.38 -0.13
C LEU A 37 -7.26 13.78 0.03
N ASP A 38 -7.67 14.39 -1.08
CA ASP A 38 -8.29 15.71 -1.04
C ASP A 38 -9.59 15.63 -0.22
N SER A 39 -9.71 16.48 0.79
CA SER A 39 -10.88 16.52 1.68
C SER A 39 -12.20 16.78 0.96
N SER A 40 -12.17 17.40 -0.22
CA SER A 40 -13.35 17.60 -1.08
C SER A 40 -13.89 16.29 -1.66
N LEU A 41 -13.09 15.23 -1.75
CA LEU A 41 -13.53 13.92 -2.24
C LEU A 41 -14.69 13.37 -1.40
N LYS A 42 -14.68 13.63 -0.10
CA LYS A 42 -15.77 13.24 0.80
C LYS A 42 -17.11 13.86 0.38
N LEU A 43 -17.10 15.10 -0.10
CA LEU A 43 -18.31 15.79 -0.57
C LEU A 43 -18.81 15.20 -1.90
N LEU A 44 -17.91 14.76 -2.77
CA LEU A 44 -18.27 14.14 -4.04
C LEU A 44 -18.86 12.74 -3.86
N LEU A 45 -18.50 12.05 -2.78
CA LEU A 45 -18.99 10.71 -2.46
C LEU A 45 -20.27 10.69 -1.62
N ASP A 46 -20.66 11.83 -1.04
CA ASP A 46 -21.85 11.94 -0.20
C ASP A 46 -23.12 11.56 -0.98
N GLY A 47 -23.92 10.65 -0.41
CA GLY A 47 -25.10 10.09 -1.07
C GLY A 47 -24.84 9.12 -2.24
N HIS A 48 -23.57 8.92 -2.63
CA HIS A 48 -23.17 8.03 -3.72
C HIS A 48 -22.36 6.81 -3.26
N SER A 49 -21.78 6.86 -2.05
CA SER A 49 -20.97 5.79 -1.49
C SER A 49 -21.09 5.75 0.04
N GLU A 50 -20.99 4.55 0.61
CA GLU A 50 -20.86 4.35 2.06
C GLU A 50 -19.39 4.33 2.52
N VAL A 51 -18.44 4.45 1.58
CA VAL A 51 -17.00 4.45 1.87
C VAL A 51 -16.63 5.67 2.72
N VAL A 52 -16.02 5.43 3.88
CA VAL A 52 -15.37 6.46 4.67
C VAL A 52 -14.03 6.77 4.04
N VAL A 53 -13.86 7.98 3.53
CA VAL A 53 -12.57 8.45 3.00
C VAL A 53 -11.56 8.51 4.16
N PRO A 54 -10.43 7.80 4.09
CA PRO A 54 -9.42 7.85 5.13
C PRO A 54 -8.81 9.25 5.23
N GLY A 55 -8.30 9.58 6.42
CA GLY A 55 -7.48 10.76 6.61
C GLY A 55 -6.09 10.61 5.96
N ASP A 56 -5.18 11.49 6.34
CA ASP A 56 -3.78 11.36 5.92
C ASP A 56 -3.16 10.11 6.56
N GLU A 57 -2.67 9.20 5.71
CA GLU A 57 -2.17 7.91 6.17
C GLU A 57 -0.80 7.60 5.56
N LYS A 58 0.03 6.91 6.33
CA LYS A 58 1.37 6.54 5.86
C LYS A 58 1.30 5.25 5.05
N VAL A 59 1.99 5.22 3.92
CA VAL A 59 2.21 3.98 3.16
C VAL A 59 3.19 3.11 3.93
N TRP A 60 2.72 1.97 4.44
CA TRP A 60 3.53 0.98 5.13
C TRP A 60 4.30 0.11 4.13
N ALA A 61 3.58 -0.49 3.18
CA ALA A 61 4.15 -1.42 2.21
C ALA A 61 3.67 -1.14 0.79
N VAL A 62 4.50 -1.52 -0.18
CA VAL A 62 4.18 -1.44 -1.62
C VAL A 62 4.29 -2.83 -2.23
N GLY A 63 3.25 -3.25 -2.93
CA GLY A 63 3.24 -4.45 -3.76
C GLY A 63 3.13 -4.09 -5.24
N ARG A 64 3.83 -4.81 -6.10
CA ARG A 64 3.68 -4.69 -7.56
C ARG A 64 3.34 -6.05 -8.15
N VAL A 65 2.32 -6.10 -8.99
CA VAL A 65 1.93 -7.29 -9.74
C VAL A 65 2.02 -6.94 -11.23
N ASP A 66 2.85 -7.67 -11.95
CA ASP A 66 2.90 -7.62 -13.42
C ASP A 66 1.79 -8.51 -13.97
N LEU A 67 0.91 -7.93 -14.80
CA LEU A 67 -0.20 -8.64 -15.46
C LEU A 67 0.14 -9.03 -16.90
N GLY A 68 1.33 -8.67 -17.39
CA GLY A 68 1.75 -8.84 -18.78
C GLY A 68 1.18 -7.75 -19.70
N GLN A 69 1.64 -7.75 -20.96
CA GLN A 69 1.20 -6.78 -21.98
C GLN A 69 1.34 -5.31 -21.52
N SER A 70 2.39 -5.00 -20.76
CA SER A 70 2.65 -3.69 -20.15
C SER A 70 1.67 -3.28 -19.04
N MET A 71 0.72 -4.14 -18.64
CA MET A 71 -0.18 -3.86 -17.53
C MET A 71 0.46 -4.22 -16.18
N ALA A 72 0.29 -3.35 -15.20
CA ALA A 72 0.74 -3.58 -13.84
C ALA A 72 -0.27 -3.07 -12.80
N LEU A 73 -0.31 -3.75 -11.66
CA LEU A 73 -0.99 -3.28 -10.45
C LEU A 73 0.06 -2.83 -9.44
N HIS A 74 -0.08 -1.61 -8.94
CA HIS A 74 0.66 -1.12 -7.78
C HIS A 74 -0.31 -1.03 -6.60
N ARG A 75 0.02 -1.69 -5.50
CA ARG A 75 -0.78 -1.69 -4.26
C ARG A 75 0.00 -1.00 -3.16
N PHE A 76 -0.61 -0.01 -2.53
CA PHE A 76 -0.06 0.77 -1.44
C PHE A 76 -0.87 0.47 -0.18
N TYR A 77 -0.28 -0.29 0.72
CA TYR A 77 -0.88 -0.67 2.00
C TYR A 77 -0.65 0.41 3.03
N LEU A 78 -1.71 0.85 3.71
CA LEU A 78 -1.65 1.94 4.69
C LEU A 78 -1.38 1.41 6.11
N ASP A 79 -0.80 2.27 6.94
CA ASP A 79 -0.35 1.93 8.31
C ASP A 79 -1.52 1.60 9.27
N ASN A 80 -2.71 2.11 9.00
CA ASN A 80 -3.91 1.84 9.81
C ASN A 80 -4.53 0.45 9.56
N GLU A 81 -4.04 -0.31 8.57
CA GLU A 81 -4.54 -1.63 8.18
C GLU A 81 -6.01 -1.68 7.74
N ASP A 82 -6.68 -0.54 7.61
CA ASP A 82 -8.09 -0.44 7.21
C ASP A 82 -8.26 -0.32 5.69
N TYR A 83 -7.23 0.16 4.99
CA TYR A 83 -7.29 0.41 3.55
C TYR A 83 -6.01 0.05 2.80
N PHE A 84 -6.15 -0.17 1.50
CA PHE A 84 -5.06 -0.06 0.55
C PHE A 84 -5.50 0.64 -0.74
N LEU A 85 -4.58 1.37 -1.36
CA LEU A 85 -4.79 1.99 -2.66
C LEU A 85 -4.22 1.09 -3.75
N GLN A 86 -5.00 0.81 -4.80
CA GLN A 86 -4.52 0.14 -6.00
C GLN A 86 -4.49 1.12 -7.18
N VAL A 87 -3.37 1.15 -7.88
CA VAL A 87 -3.21 1.86 -9.15
C VAL A 87 -3.02 0.83 -10.26
N VAL A 88 -3.84 0.94 -11.31
CA VAL A 88 -3.73 0.14 -12.53
C VAL A 88 -3.05 1.00 -13.60
N SER A 89 -1.97 0.50 -14.17
CA SER A 89 -1.22 1.18 -15.22
C SER A 89 -1.05 0.28 -16.43
N ASN A 90 -1.01 0.87 -17.63
CA ASN A 90 -0.66 0.18 -18.88
C ASN A 90 0.55 0.85 -19.54
N GLY A 91 1.72 0.58 -18.98
CA GLY A 91 2.97 1.22 -19.33
C GLY A 91 3.75 1.66 -18.09
N PRO A 92 5.00 2.10 -18.27
CA PRO A 92 5.90 2.41 -17.16
C PRO A 92 5.77 3.85 -16.65
N ASN A 93 5.04 4.72 -17.34
CA ASN A 93 5.05 6.14 -17.04
C ASN A 93 3.82 6.57 -16.22
N PRO A 94 3.89 7.72 -15.51
CA PRO A 94 2.74 8.23 -14.75
C PRO A 94 1.50 8.49 -15.60
N GLU A 95 1.65 8.88 -16.87
CA GLU A 95 0.53 9.09 -17.81
C GLU A 95 -0.18 7.80 -18.21
N ASP A 96 0.42 6.63 -17.94
CA ASP A 96 -0.15 5.33 -18.27
C ASP A 96 -1.13 4.81 -17.19
N VAL A 97 -1.37 5.59 -16.13
CA VAL A 97 -2.36 5.26 -15.09
C VAL A 97 -3.76 5.29 -15.69
N GLN A 98 -4.45 4.16 -15.58
CA GLN A 98 -5.81 3.98 -16.08
C GLN A 98 -6.84 4.14 -14.96
N ASP A 99 -6.61 3.45 -13.83
CA ASP A 99 -7.55 3.44 -12.71
C ASP A 99 -6.83 3.59 -11.38
N ILE A 100 -7.51 4.25 -10.44
CA ILE A 100 -7.12 4.39 -9.04
C ILE A 100 -8.30 3.93 -8.20
N ILE A 101 -8.10 2.92 -7.37
CA ILE A 101 -9.16 2.26 -6.61
C ILE A 101 -8.74 2.20 -5.14
N LEU A 102 -9.59 2.71 -4.25
CA LEU A 102 -9.42 2.57 -2.81
C LEU A 102 -10.21 1.36 -2.32
N PHE A 103 -9.52 0.41 -1.70
CA PHE A 103 -10.14 -0.75 -1.09
C PHE A 103 -10.12 -0.61 0.43
N GLY A 104 -11.29 -0.72 1.06
CA GLY A 104 -11.42 -0.89 2.50
C GLY A 104 -11.47 -2.37 2.86
N TYR A 105 -10.74 -2.78 3.89
CA TYR A 105 -10.85 -4.12 4.42
C TYR A 105 -12.10 -4.22 5.29
N TYR A 106 -12.91 -5.24 5.04
CA TYR A 106 -13.94 -5.64 6.01
C TYR A 106 -13.30 -6.46 7.15
N SER A 107 -12.29 -7.27 6.82
CA SER A 107 -11.47 -8.06 7.74
C SER A 107 -10.14 -8.38 7.07
N ALA A 108 -9.03 -8.16 7.76
CA ALA A 108 -7.69 -8.54 7.32
C ALA A 108 -6.92 -9.13 8.50
N GLU A 109 -6.49 -10.38 8.37
CA GLU A 109 -5.62 -11.05 9.36
C GLU A 109 -4.28 -11.35 8.69
N PRO A 110 -3.17 -10.70 9.11
CA PRO A 110 -1.86 -11.00 8.55
C PRO A 110 -1.43 -12.40 9.02
N ILE A 111 -1.04 -13.26 8.08
CA ILE A 111 -0.43 -14.55 8.41
C ILE A 111 1.00 -14.30 8.86
N THR A 112 1.27 -14.52 10.15
CA THR A 112 2.57 -14.20 10.75
C THR A 112 3.46 -15.44 10.93
N ASP A 113 2.89 -16.63 10.80
CA ASP A 113 3.60 -17.90 10.94
C ASP A 113 3.18 -18.95 9.88
N LYS A 114 4.12 -19.86 9.58
CA LYS A 114 3.90 -20.97 8.66
C LYS A 114 2.90 -22.00 9.21
N ALA A 115 2.82 -22.21 10.52
CA ALA A 115 1.83 -23.14 11.08
C ALA A 115 0.40 -22.60 10.89
N GLU A 116 0.23 -21.29 11.01
CA GLU A 116 -1.01 -20.59 10.71
C GLU A 116 -1.41 -20.75 9.24
N LEU A 117 -0.46 -20.56 8.31
CA LEU A 117 -0.69 -20.79 6.88
C LEU A 117 -1.19 -22.21 6.59
N LEU A 118 -0.54 -23.22 7.17
CA LEU A 118 -0.89 -24.64 6.96
C LEU A 118 -2.27 -25.01 7.52
N ARG A 119 -2.82 -24.24 8.46
CA ARG A 119 -4.18 -24.46 8.98
C ARG A 119 -5.26 -23.99 8.02
N LEU A 120 -4.93 -23.08 7.10
CA LEU A 120 -5.88 -22.42 6.20
C LEU A 120 -5.96 -23.06 4.79
N THR A 121 -5.04 -23.98 4.48
CA THR A 121 -4.98 -24.74 3.21
C THR A 121 -5.39 -26.18 3.39
#